data_AF-A0A2S4LK79-F1
#
_entry.id   AF-A0A2S4LK79-F1
#
_cell.length_a   1.000
_cell.length_b   1.000
_cell.length_c   1.000
_cell.angle_alpha   90.00
_cell.angle_beta   90.00
_cell.angle_gamma   90.00
#
_symmetry.space_group_name_H-M   'P 1'
#
loop_
_entity.id
_entity.type
_entity.pdbx_description
1 polymer ?
#
loop_
_entity_poly.entity_id
_entity_poly.type
_entity_poly.pdbx_seq_one_letter_code
_entity_poly.pdbx_strand_id
1 'polypeptide(L)' 'MSDGITRPVRPGRVTLDGQLVSYWEREAQRLEALADAARWNWSARSFRRRAERARAEGARFAAREQARRPAASEAPETA' A
#
# COMPACT_ATOMS: atom_id res chain seq x y z
N MET A 1 28.26 -8.88 29.59
CA MET A 1 26.84 -8.71 29.22
C MET A 1 26.83 -7.83 27.99
N SER A 2 26.74 -8.44 26.81
CA SER A 2 26.82 -7.71 25.54
C SER A 2 25.41 -7.42 25.08
N ASP A 3 24.96 -6.17 25.23
CA ASP A 3 23.73 -5.71 24.60
C ASP A 3 23.94 -5.68 23.08
N GLY A 4 23.32 -6.65 22.40
CA GLY A 4 23.19 -6.66 20.96
C GLY A 4 22.36 -5.44 20.57
N ILE A 5 23.03 -4.40 20.07
CA ILE A 5 22.37 -3.25 19.46
C ILE A 5 21.68 -3.77 18.19
N THR A 6 20.41 -4.10 18.31
CA THR A 6 19.50 -4.33 17.18
C THR A 6 19.57 -3.08 16.31
N ARG A 7 20.33 -3.15 15.21
CA ARG A 7 20.36 -2.06 14.23
C ARG A 7 18.92 -1.84 13.76
N PRO A 8 18.39 -0.61 13.83
CA PRO A 8 17.06 -0.35 13.31
C PRO A 8 17.08 -0.71 11.82
N VAL A 9 16.23 -1.66 11.44
CA VAL A 9 16.00 -2.05 10.04
C VAL A 9 15.61 -0.76 9.33
N ARG A 10 16.53 -0.21 8.52
CA ARG A 10 16.22 0.98 7.73
C ARG A 10 15.04 0.59 6.83
N PRO A 11 13.91 1.31 6.89
CA PRO A 11 12.82 1.05 5.95
C PRO A 11 13.42 1.16 4.55
N GLY A 12 13.33 0.06 3.79
CA GLY A 12 13.83 0.00 2.42
C GLY A 12 13.33 1.21 1.65
N ARG A 13 14.14 1.73 0.73
CA ARG A 13 13.80 2.91 -0.08
C ARG A 13 12.38 2.73 -0.64
N VAL A 14 11.46 3.62 -0.26
CA VAL A 14 10.07 3.55 -0.72
C VAL A 14 10.08 3.80 -2.23
N THR A 15 9.69 2.81 -3.02
CA THR A 15 9.55 2.95 -4.46
C THR A 15 8.35 3.83 -4.79
N LEU A 16 8.32 4.42 -5.99
CA LEU A 16 7.15 5.17 -6.46
C LEU A 16 5.89 4.30 -6.44
N ASP A 17 6.00 3.04 -6.89
CA ASP A 17 4.89 2.09 -6.88
C ASP A 17 4.40 1.83 -5.44
N GLY A 18 5.31 1.69 -4.48
CA GLY A 18 4.97 1.59 -3.05
C GLY A 18 4.27 2.85 -2.51
N GLN A 19 4.70 4.05 -2.90
CA GLN A 19 3.99 5.29 -2.55
C GLN A 19 2.57 5.31 -3.12
N LEU A 20 2.40 4.86 -4.37
CA LEU A 20 1.10 4.81 -5.04
C LEU A 20 0.17 3.77 -4.40
N VAL A 21 0.68 2.62 -3.96
CA VAL A 21 -0.11 1.64 -3.19
C VAL A 21 -0.71 2.30 -1.95
N SER A 22 0.12 2.93 -1.11
CA SER A 22 -0.37 3.58 0.11
C SER A 22 -1.29 4.76 -0.18
N TYR A 23 -1.08 5.49 -1.28
CA TYR A 23 -2.00 6.54 -1.70
C TYR A 23 -3.38 5.98 -2.03
N TRP A 24 -3.45 4.95 -2.89
CA TRP A 24 -4.70 4.35 -3.32
C TRP A 24 -5.46 3.67 -2.18
N GLU A 25 -4.75 3.08 -1.21
CA GLU A 25 -5.35 2.55 0.01
C GLU A 25 -6.02 3.65 0.86
N ARG A 26 -5.32 4.77 1.08
CA ARG A 26 -5.89 5.92 1.80
C ARG A 26 -7.08 6.51 1.06
N GLU A 27 -7.01 6.62 -0.26
CA GLU A 27 -8.09 7.17 -1.07
C GLU A 27 -9.32 6.24 -1.06
N ALA A 28 -9.12 4.92 -1.07
CA ALA A 28 -10.21 3.97 -0.90
C ALA A 28 -10.92 4.16 0.45
N GLN A 29 -10.17 4.26 1.55
CA GLN A 29 -10.73 4.50 2.89
C GLN A 29 -11.45 5.85 2.97
N ARG A 30 -10.89 6.90 2.38
CA ARG A 30 -11.53 8.22 2.31
C ARG A 30 -12.87 8.14 1.58
N LEU A 31 -12.92 7.44 0.45
CA LEU A 31 -14.14 7.28 -0.33
C LEU A 31 -15.20 6.46 0.41
N GLU A 32 -14.79 5.47 1.21
CA GLU A 32 -15.71 4.75 2.10
C GLU A 32 -16.28 5.65 3.18
N ALA A 33 -15.44 6.44 3.86
CA ALA A 33 -15.90 7.40 4.85
C ALA A 33 -16.90 8.42 4.25
N LEU A 34 -16.66 8.87 3.02
CA LEU A 34 -17.61 9.72 2.29
C LEU A 34 -18.90 9.00 1.93
N ALA A 35 -18.83 7.71 1.58
CA ALA A 35 -20.02 6.91 1.31
C ALA A 35 -20.90 6.74 2.56
N ASP A 36 -20.28 6.52 3.71
CA ASP A 36 -20.99 6.32 4.98
C ASP A 36 -21.55 7.64 5.53
N ALA A 37 -20.89 8.76 5.27
CA ALA A 37 -21.39 10.10 5.59
C ALA A 37 -22.43 10.63 4.57
N ALA A 38 -22.65 9.94 3.45
CA ALA A 38 -23.50 10.46 2.38
C ALA A 38 -24.98 10.45 2.77
N ARG A 39 -25.64 11.61 2.61
CA ARG A 39 -27.08 11.78 2.86
C ARG A 39 -27.97 11.00 1.90
N TRP A 40 -27.49 10.69 0.70
CA TRP A 40 -28.28 10.07 -0.37
C TRP A 40 -27.68 8.75 -0.82
N ASN A 41 -28.51 7.72 -0.93
CA ASN A 41 -28.09 6.36 -1.30
C ASN A 41 -27.39 6.28 -2.67
N TRP A 42 -27.79 7.10 -3.64
CA TRP A 42 -27.13 7.12 -4.96
C TRP A 42 -25.71 7.70 -4.88
N SER A 43 -25.50 8.69 -3.99
CA SER A 43 -24.18 9.29 -3.75
C SER A 43 -23.28 8.30 -3.01
N ALA A 44 -23.80 7.63 -1.97
CA ALA A 44 -23.11 6.56 -1.27
C ALA A 44 -22.64 5.45 -2.22
N ARG A 45 -23.53 4.99 -3.13
CA ARG A 45 -23.17 4.00 -4.16
C ARG A 45 -22.07 4.49 -5.10
N SER A 46 -22.10 5.76 -5.51
CA SER A 46 -21.08 6.34 -6.37
C SER A 46 -19.70 6.35 -5.69
N PHE A 47 -19.66 6.76 -4.42
CA PHE A 47 -18.42 6.74 -3.64
C PHE A 47 -17.89 5.32 -3.42
N ARG A 48 -18.76 4.34 -3.11
CA ARG A 48 -18.35 2.93 -2.98
C ARG A 48 -17.75 2.38 -4.28
N ARG A 49 -18.36 2.66 -5.43
CA ARG A 49 -17.79 2.28 -6.74
C ARG A 49 -16.42 2.93 -6.99
N ARG A 50 -16.22 4.18 -6.54
CA ARG A 50 -14.92 4.84 -6.64
C ARG A 50 -13.90 4.21 -5.68
N ALA A 51 -14.31 3.85 -4.46
CA ALA A 51 -13.45 3.15 -3.51
C ALA A 51 -12.97 1.80 -4.06
N GLU A 52 -13.87 1.03 -4.69
CA GLU A 52 -13.53 -0.21 -5.39
C GLU A 52 -12.51 0.01 -6.51
N ARG A 53 -12.66 1.07 -7.31
CA ARG A 53 -11.68 1.43 -8.35
C ARG A 53 -10.33 1.82 -7.75
N ALA A 54 -10.33 2.62 -6.69
CA ALA A 54 -9.10 2.98 -5.98
C ALA A 54 -8.34 1.74 -5.49
N ARG A 55 -9.04 0.76 -4.91
CA ARG A 55 -8.44 -0.53 -4.54
C ARG A 55 -7.88 -1.29 -5.72
N ALA A 56 -8.60 -1.34 -6.84
CA ALA A 56 -8.13 -2.01 -8.04
C ALA A 56 -6.86 -1.35 -8.61
N GLU A 57 -6.74 -0.02 -8.52
CA GLU A 57 -5.52 0.68 -8.90
C GLU A 57 -4.37 0.39 -7.93
N GLY A 58 -4.61 0.46 -6.62
CA GLY A 58 -3.63 0.08 -5.60
C GLY A 58 -3.10 -1.34 -5.82
N ALA A 59 -3.98 -2.30 -6.10
CA ALA A 59 -3.59 -3.69 -6.39
C ALA A 59 -2.70 -3.82 -7.64
N ARG A 60 -2.91 -3.00 -8.68
CA ARG A 60 -2.04 -2.98 -9.86
C ARG A 60 -0.64 -2.48 -9.53
N PHE A 61 -0.53 -1.43 -8.73
CA PHE A 61 0.78 -0.92 -8.28
C PHE A 61 1.46 -1.89 -7.31
N ALA A 62 0.70 -2.58 -6.45
CA ALA A 62 1.23 -3.62 -5.58
C ALA A 62 1.80 -4.79 -6.40
N ALA A 63 1.11 -5.23 -7.45
CA ALA A 63 1.61 -6.26 -8.35
C ALA A 63 2.92 -5.83 -9.07
N ARG A 64 3.02 -4.56 -9.47
CA ARG A 64 4.24 -3.98 -10.04
C ARG A 64 5.39 -3.95 -9.03
N GLU A 65 5.11 -3.52 -7.80
CA GLU A 65 6.09 -3.48 -6.73
C GLU A 65 6.59 -4.89 -6.36
N GLN A 66 5.70 -5.87 -6.33
CA GLN A 66 6.06 -7.26 -6.07
C GLN A 66 6.88 -7.87 -7.21
N ALA A 67 6.62 -7.48 -8.46
CA ALA A 67 7.45 -7.85 -9.60
C ALA A 67 8.83 -7.18 -9.59
N ARG A 68 8.97 -5.99 -8.95
CA ARG A 68 10.27 -5.33 -8.74
C ARG A 68 11.09 -5.99 -7.66
N ARG A 69 10.45 -6.58 -6.65
CA ARG A 69 11.17 -7.30 -5.59
C ARG A 69 11.91 -8.46 -6.28
N PRO A 70 13.24 -8.43 -6.39
CA PRO A 70 13.96 -9.61 -6.81
C PRO A 70 13.65 -10.71 -5.78
N ALA A 71 14.02 -11.96 -6.06
CA ALA A 71 14.20 -12.98 -5.02
C ALA A 71 15.34 -12.58 -4.03
N ALA A 72 15.33 -11.35 -3.51
CA ALA A 72 16.30 -10.74 -2.62
C ALA A 72 16.05 -11.23 -1.18
N SER A 73 16.01 -12.55 -1.04
CA SER A 73 16.21 -13.27 0.21
C SER A 73 17.08 -14.51 0.01
N GLU A 74 17.90 -14.56 -1.05
CA GLU A 74 19.08 -15.43 -1.11
C GLU A 74 20.24 -14.64 -1.72
N ALA A 75 20.85 -13.78 -0.90
CA ALA A 75 22.27 -13.53 -1.06
C ALA A 75 22.92 -14.09 0.22
N PRO A 76 23.58 -15.26 0.18
CA PRO A 76 24.40 -15.69 1.30
C PRO A 76 25.51 -14.65 1.43
N GLU A 77 25.50 -13.94 2.56
CA GLU A 77 26.59 -13.09 3.00
C GLU A 77 27.77 -14.00 3.33
N THR A 78 28.54 -14.37 2.30
CA THR A 78 29.87 -14.95 2.43
C THR A 78 30.89 -13.89 2.05
N ALA A 79 31.52 -13.31 3.07
CA ALA A 79 32.93 -12.88 3.05
C ALA A 79 33.40 -12.68 4.49
#